data_AF-A0A9Q0EL53-F1
#
_entry.id   AF-A0A9Q0EL53-F1
#
_cell.length_a   1.000
_cell.length_b   1.000
_cell.length_c   1.000
_cell.angle_alpha   90.00
_cell.angle_beta   90.00
_cell.angle_gamma   90.00
#
_symmetry.space_group_name_H-M   'P 1'
#
loop_
_entity.id
_entity.type
_entity.pdbx_description
1 polymer ?
#
loop_
_entity_poly.entity_id
_entity_poly.type
_entity_poly.pdbx_seq_one_letter_code
_entity_poly.pdbx_strand_id
1 'polypeptide(L)'
;MPFKCMQLTDYVIKVPHSARQKFVRKAWEKAEVNQKWEQSSWAKKIEARKKRAQMSDFDRYKVMKAKKMRNRIIKHEVKKLQKEAAKQ
;
A
#
# COMPACT_ATOMS: atom_id res chain seq x y z
N MET A 1 -16.08 17.31 -12.23
CA MET A 1 -15.23 17.19 -11.02
C MET A 1 -14.13 18.22 -11.12
N PRO A 2 -13.94 19.09 -10.12
CA PRO A 2 -12.79 20.00 -10.08
C PRO A 2 -11.46 19.24 -9.98
N PHE A 3 -10.44 19.65 -10.73
CA PHE A 3 -9.12 19.00 -10.66
C PHE A 3 -8.45 19.12 -9.28
N LYS A 4 -8.84 20.13 -8.48
CA LYS A 4 -8.32 20.34 -7.11
C LYS A 4 -8.54 19.15 -6.17
N CYS A 5 -9.63 18.39 -6.33
CA CYS A 5 -9.92 17.23 -5.48
C CYS A 5 -9.50 15.89 -6.10
N MET A 6 -8.76 15.92 -7.23
CA MET A 6 -8.29 14.72 -7.91
C MET A 6 -6.76 14.67 -7.87
N GLN A 7 -6.23 13.47 -7.62
CA GLN A 7 -4.79 13.22 -7.68
C GLN A 7 -4.54 12.24 -8.83
N LEU A 8 -3.67 12.63 -9.76
CA LEU A 8 -3.33 11.79 -10.89
C LEU A 8 -2.49 10.60 -10.44
N THR A 9 -2.69 9.46 -11.10
CA THR A 9 -1.91 8.23 -10.93
C THR A 9 -1.06 7.98 -12.16
N ASP A 10 -0.04 7.14 -12.06
CA ASP A 10 0.84 6.81 -13.19
C ASP A 10 0.16 5.97 -14.30
N TYR A 11 -1.07 5.50 -14.08
CA TYR A 11 -1.80 4.65 -15.01
C TYR A 11 -2.53 5.47 -16.09
N VAL A 12 -2.23 5.17 -17.35
CA VAL A 12 -2.87 5.79 -18.52
C VAL A 12 -3.51 4.72 -19.40
N ILE A 13 -4.79 4.89 -19.73
CA ILE A 13 -5.50 4.06 -20.72
C ILE A 13 -5.80 4.92 -21.94
N LYS A 14 -5.42 4.44 -23.12
CA LYS A 14 -5.71 5.11 -24.39
C LYS A 14 -7.17 4.88 -24.76
N VAL A 15 -7.99 5.92 -24.62
CA VAL A 15 -9.41 5.92 -24.99
C VAL A 15 -9.70 7.21 -25.78
N PRO A 16 -10.51 7.17 -26.86
CA PRO A 16 -10.88 8.39 -27.57
C PRO A 16 -11.66 9.35 -26.65
N HIS A 17 -11.51 10.64 -26.91
CA HIS A 17 -12.28 11.66 -26.20
C HIS A 17 -13.78 11.40 -26.37
N SER A 18 -14.56 11.60 -25.30
CA SER A 18 -16.01 11.35 -25.27
C SER A 18 -16.46 9.89 -25.52
N ALA A 19 -15.59 8.90 -25.30
CA ALA A 19 -15.99 7.49 -25.38
C ALA A 19 -17.10 7.12 -24.39
N ARG A 20 -18.03 6.28 -24.85
CA ARG A 20 -19.10 5.72 -23.98
C ARG A 20 -18.52 4.81 -22.91
N GLN A 21 -19.20 4.74 -21.76
CA GLN A 21 -18.82 3.93 -20.60
C GLN A 21 -18.47 2.47 -20.95
N LYS A 22 -19.18 1.85 -21.89
CA LYS A 22 -18.94 0.46 -22.34
C LYS A 22 -17.52 0.28 -22.92
N PHE A 23 -17.00 1.26 -23.66
CA PHE A 23 -15.65 1.20 -24.23
C PHE A 23 -14.59 1.48 -23.17
N VAL A 24 -14.83 2.46 -22.29
CA VAL A 24 -13.94 2.77 -21.16
C VAL A 24 -13.78 1.54 -20.25
N ARG A 25 -14.89 0.87 -19.91
CA ARG A 25 -14.88 -0.35 -19.07
C ARG A 25 -14.06 -1.47 -19.71
N LYS A 26 -14.28 -1.75 -21.00
CA LYS A 26 -13.52 -2.76 -21.73
C LYS A 26 -12.02 -2.44 -21.76
N ALA A 27 -11.66 -1.18 -22.00
CA ALA A 27 -10.26 -0.75 -22.00
C ALA A 27 -9.63 -0.82 -20.61
N TRP A 28 -10.40 -0.52 -19.56
CA TRP A 28 -10.00 -0.63 -18.15
C TRP A 28 -9.74 -2.07 -17.72
N GLU A 29 -10.65 -2.98 -18.07
CA GLU A 29 -10.51 -4.42 -17.83
C GLU A 29 -9.32 -4.99 -18.60
N LYS A 30 -9.18 -4.66 -19.90
CA LYS A 30 -8.04 -5.09 -20.73
C LYS A 30 -6.70 -4.60 -20.20
N ALA A 31 -6.66 -3.41 -19.61
CA ALA A 31 -5.44 -2.83 -19.04
C ALA A 31 -5.15 -3.33 -17.61
N GLU A 32 -6.06 -4.12 -17.02
CA GLU A 32 -5.97 -4.69 -15.67
C GLU A 32 -5.62 -3.65 -14.60
N VAL A 33 -6.17 -2.43 -14.75
CA VAL A 33 -5.79 -1.29 -13.90
C VAL A 33 -6.14 -1.53 -12.44
N ASN A 34 -7.22 -2.26 -12.14
CA ASN A 34 -7.57 -2.62 -10.76
C ASN A 34 -6.48 -3.46 -10.09
N GLN A 35 -5.97 -4.48 -10.78
CA GLN A 35 -4.92 -5.34 -10.22
C GLN A 35 -3.62 -4.56 -10.01
N LYS A 36 -3.24 -3.74 -11.00
CA LYS A 36 -2.07 -2.86 -10.89
C LYS A 36 -2.22 -1.86 -9.74
N TRP A 37 -3.40 -1.26 -9.60
CA TRP A 37 -3.73 -0.36 -8.51
C TRP A 37 -3.61 -1.06 -7.16
N GLU A 38 -4.25 -2.23 -6.96
CA GLU A 38 -4.19 -2.99 -5.71
C GLU A 38 -2.78 -3.42 -5.32
N GLN A 39 -1.94 -3.75 -6.30
CA GLN A 39 -0.54 -4.09 -6.07
C GLN A 39 0.33 -2.87 -5.74
N SER A 40 -0.11 -1.66 -6.11
CA SER A 40 0.64 -0.43 -5.88
C SER A 40 0.86 -0.15 -4.39
N SER A 41 2.02 0.45 -4.09
CA SER A 41 2.34 0.91 -2.73
C SER A 41 1.34 1.96 -2.22
N TRP A 42 0.73 2.74 -3.12
CA TRP A 42 -0.26 3.75 -2.76
C TRP A 42 -1.55 3.10 -2.29
N ALA A 43 -2.14 2.18 -3.05
CA ALA A 43 -3.35 1.47 -2.65
C ALA A 43 -3.12 0.69 -1.35
N LYS A 44 -1.99 -0.01 -1.23
CA LYS A 44 -1.61 -0.72 0.01
C LYS A 44 -1.54 0.22 1.22
N LYS A 45 -1.06 1.46 1.06
CA LYS A 45 -1.05 2.48 2.12
C LYS A 45 -2.46 2.94 2.50
N ILE A 46 -3.35 3.15 1.52
CA ILE A 46 -4.76 3.52 1.75
C ILE A 46 -5.45 2.40 2.53
N GLU A 47 -5.32 1.15 2.08
CA GLU A 47 -5.90 -0.02 2.73
C GLU A 47 -5.34 -0.22 4.14
N ALA A 48 -4.04 -0.05 4.34
CA ALA A 48 -3.45 -0.11 5.68
C ALA A 48 -4.00 0.99 6.62
N ARG A 49 -4.27 2.20 6.10
CA ARG A 49 -4.89 3.28 6.89
C ARG A 49 -6.32 2.93 7.26
N LYS A 50 -7.11 2.42 6.31
CA LYS A 50 -8.48 1.96 6.53
C LYS A 50 -8.55 0.86 7.58
N LYS A 51 -7.71 -0.18 7.47
CA LYS A 51 -7.62 -1.27 8.45
C LYS A 51 -7.24 -0.78 9.85
N ARG A 52 -6.33 0.20 9.97
CA ARG A 52 -5.97 0.79 11.28
C ARG A 52 -7.12 1.59 11.88
N ALA A 53 -7.87 2.33 11.07
CA ALA A 53 -9.04 3.09 11.52
C ALA A 53 -10.16 2.17 12.03
N GLN A 54 -10.34 1.01 11.39
CA GLN A 54 -11.36 0.01 11.73
C GLN A 54 -10.96 -0.95 12.87
N MET A 55 -9.74 -0.84 13.40
CA MET A 55 -9.20 -1.80 14.36
C MET A 55 -9.87 -1.68 15.74
N SER A 56 -10.27 -2.81 16.32
CA SER A 56 -10.79 -2.87 17.70
C SER A 56 -9.67 -2.76 18.73
N ASP A 57 -9.99 -2.44 19.99
CA ASP A 57 -8.99 -2.34 21.06
C ASP A 57 -8.23 -3.66 21.29
N PHE A 58 -8.96 -4.78 21.26
CA PHE A 58 -8.35 -6.10 21.38
C PHE A 58 -7.34 -6.39 20.25
N ASP A 59 -7.66 -5.98 19.01
CA ASP A 59 -6.72 -6.10 17.90
C ASP A 59 -5.48 -5.23 18.08
N ARG A 60 -5.62 -4.03 18.66
CA ARG A 60 -4.47 -3.16 19.01
C ARG A 60 -3.57 -3.83 20.03
N TYR A 61 -4.13 -4.48 21.06
CA TYR A 61 -3.36 -5.24 22.05
C TYR A 61 -2.56 -6.38 21.40
N LYS A 62 -3.19 -7.18 20.52
CA LYS A 62 -2.51 -8.26 19.77
C LYS A 62 -1.36 -7.72 18.93
N VAL A 63 -1.58 -6.63 18.19
CA VAL A 63 -0.54 -5.96 17.38
C VAL A 63 0.61 -5.46 18.25
N MET A 64 0.32 -4.90 19.42
CA MET A 64 1.35 -4.43 20.36
C MET A 64 2.25 -5.56 20.84
N LYS A 65 1.68 -6.69 21.27
CA LYS A 65 2.46 -7.85 21.74
C LYS A 65 3.32 -8.43 20.63
N ALA A 66 2.76 -8.63 19.43
CA ALA A 66 3.49 -9.12 18.27
C ALA A 66 4.65 -8.18 17.87
N LYS A 67 4.41 -6.86 17.85
CA LYS A 67 5.46 -5.86 17.57
C LYS A 67 6.57 -5.88 18.63
N LYS A 68 6.22 -6.03 19.91
CA LYS A 68 7.21 -6.08 21.01
C LYS A 68 8.18 -7.26 20.82
N MET A 69 7.67 -8.44 20.48
CA MET A 69 8.49 -9.63 20.21
C MET A 69 9.38 -9.43 18.98
N ARG A 70 8.79 -8.99 17.86
CA ARG A 70 9.53 -8.71 16.61
C ARG A 70 10.68 -7.73 16.84
N ASN A 71 10.41 -6.62 17.53
CA ASN A 71 11.42 -5.58 17.77
C ASN A 71 12.56 -6.06 18.66
N ARG A 72 12.30 -6.96 19.63
CA ARG A 72 13.36 -7.56 20.45
C ARG A 72 14.33 -8.38 19.60
N ILE A 73 13.82 -9.22 18.69
CA ILE A 73 14.64 -10.04 17.79
C ILE A 73 15.46 -9.14 16.85
N ILE A 74 14.80 -8.18 16.18
CA ILE A 74 15.48 -7.26 15.26
C ILE A 74 16.58 -6.48 15.99
N LYS A 75 16.31 -5.97 17.20
CA LYS A 75 17.30 -5.20 17.97
C LYS A 75 18.53 -6.05 18.31
N HIS A 76 18.34 -7.32 18.65
CA HIS A 76 19.46 -8.22 18.95
C HIS A 76 20.31 -8.46 17.69
N GLU A 77 19.67 -8.79 16.57
CA GLU A 77 20.36 -9.07 15.32
C GLU A 77 21.09 -7.85 14.76
N VAL A 78 20.43 -6.68 14.74
CA VAL A 78 21.06 -5.42 14.31
C VAL A 78 22.28 -5.10 15.17
N LYS A 79 22.21 -5.31 16.49
CA LYS A 79 23.36 -5.09 17.37
C LYS A 79 24.53 -6.04 17.06
N LYS A 80 24.24 -7.28 16.67
CA LYS A 80 25.26 -8.25 16.25
C LYS A 80 25.92 -7.79 14.94
N LEU A 81 25.12 -7.46 13.92
CA LEU A 81 25.61 -6.96 12.63
C LEU A 81 26.42 -5.68 12.77
N GLN A 82 26.01 -4.74 13.62
CA GLN A 82 26.78 -3.53 13.90
C GLN A 82 28.13 -3.82 14.55
N LYS A 83 28.21 -4.79 15.45
CA LYS A 83 29.49 -5.20 16.07
C LYS A 83 30.41 -5.88 15.07
N GLU A 84 29.87 -6.66 14.14
CA GLU A 84 30.65 -7.30 13.08
C GLU A 84 31.14 -6.26 12.06
N ALA A 85 30.29 -5.31 11.66
CA ALA A 85 30.68 -4.21 10.78
C ALA A 85 31.71 -3.27 11.41
N ALA A 86 31.73 -3.10 12.74
CA ALA A 86 32.73 -2.31 13.45
C ALA A 86 34.05 -3.06 13.70
N LYS A 87 34.10 -4.37 13.41
CA LYS A 87 35.32 -5.19 13.47
C LYS A 87 36.05 -5.29 12.13
N GLN A 88 35.35 -5.05 11.01
CA GLN A 88 35.96 -4.77 9.72
C GLN A 88 36.50 -3.33 9.71
#